data_AF-A0A2S9Y5Y7-F1
#
_entry.id   AF-A0A2S9Y5Y7-F1
#
_cell.length_a   1.000
_cell.length_b   1.000
_cell.length_c   1.000
_cell.angle_alpha   90.00
_cell.angle_beta   90.00
_cell.angle_gamma   90.00
#
_symmetry.space_group_name_H-M   'P 1'
#
loop_
_entity.id
_entity.type
_entity.pdbx_description
1 polymer ?
#
loop_
_entity_poly.entity_id
_entity_poly.type
_entity_poly.pdbx_seq_one_letter_code
_entity_poly.pdbx_strand_id
1 'polypeptide(L)'
;MNSQGRTQSKMTLINSFRNTVRYAMRKMKLDCEQHGVTEAFFNLDAFDQSLRLPVNAEVCGAGGQQASLIDLLTAVRRDPVTFHFAWTRHAVATPHSAAFEMFLTRSGALKVRLLWLALPDMFPVSPRIGIIDGRAPLKEAVFDLLQVRSDGRIEVFPDPA
;
A
#
# COMPACT_ATOMS: atom_id res chain seq x y z
N MET A 1 16.56 -15.67 15.77
CA MET A 1 16.38 -14.23 16.11
C MET A 1 15.78 -13.37 14.96
N ASN A 2 15.19 -13.95 13.89
CA ASN A 2 14.73 -13.18 12.71
C ASN A 2 13.26 -12.73 12.70
N SER A 3 12.45 -13.08 13.71
CA SER A 3 11.01 -12.75 13.73
C SER A 3 10.75 -11.28 14.06
N GLN A 4 11.49 -10.71 15.03
CA GLN A 4 11.30 -9.33 15.47
C GLN A 4 11.57 -8.30 14.36
N GLY A 5 12.67 -8.44 13.62
CA GLY A 5 13.01 -7.52 12.52
C GLY A 5 12.03 -7.58 11.33
N ARG A 6 11.43 -8.75 11.10
CA ARG A 6 10.37 -8.92 10.08
C ARG A 6 9.08 -8.24 10.51
N THR A 7 8.65 -8.40 11.75
CA THR A 7 7.48 -7.70 12.30
C THR A 7 7.65 -6.19 12.26
N GLN A 8 8.85 -5.69 12.60
CA GLN A 8 9.17 -4.27 12.49
C GLN A 8 9.06 -3.77 11.04
N SER A 9 9.64 -4.49 10.08
CA SER A 9 9.58 -4.10 8.66
C SER A 9 8.15 -4.09 8.11
N LYS A 10 7.31 -5.07 8.50
CA LYS A 10 5.87 -5.05 8.17
C LYS A 10 5.19 -3.80 8.74
N MET A 11 5.44 -3.47 10.00
CA MET A 11 4.84 -2.28 10.63
C MET A 11 5.29 -0.97 9.96
N THR A 12 6.56 -0.84 9.57
CA THR A 12 7.05 0.33 8.82
C THR A 12 6.28 0.52 7.50
N LEU A 13 6.09 -0.56 6.74
CA LEU A 13 5.35 -0.51 5.48
C LEU A 13 3.87 -0.16 5.69
N ILE A 14 3.23 -0.78 6.69
CA ILE A 14 1.84 -0.48 7.07
C ILE A 14 1.67 0.99 7.45
N ASN A 15 2.59 1.55 8.23
CA ASN A 15 2.53 2.97 8.60
C ASN A 15 2.65 3.89 7.39
N SER A 16 3.40 3.48 6.36
CA SER A 16 3.51 4.24 5.11
C SER A 16 2.21 4.21 4.31
N PHE A 17 1.55 3.04 4.23
CA PHE A 17 0.19 2.95 3.66
C PHE A 17 -0.81 3.82 4.42
N ARG A 18 -0.77 3.81 5.76
CA ARG A 18 -1.62 4.67 6.61
C ARG A 18 -1.43 6.15 6.32
N ASN A 19 -0.18 6.61 6.25
CA ASN A 19 0.14 8.02 6.01
C ASN A 19 -0.34 8.48 4.63
N THR A 20 -0.09 7.64 3.63
CA THR A 20 -0.58 7.83 2.26
C THR A 20 -2.11 7.99 2.22
N VAL A 21 -2.83 7.08 2.87
CA VAL A 21 -4.31 7.12 2.91
C VAL A 21 -4.80 8.33 3.70
N ARG A 22 -4.20 8.64 4.86
CA ARG A 22 -4.54 9.82 5.65
C ARG A 22 -4.40 11.11 4.84
N TYR A 23 -3.36 11.23 4.01
CA TYR A 23 -3.20 12.37 3.13
C TYR A 23 -4.32 12.44 2.08
N ALA A 24 -4.61 11.33 1.40
CA ALA A 24 -5.69 11.26 0.42
C ALA A 24 -7.04 11.62 1.05
N MET A 25 -7.34 11.09 2.24
CA MET A 25 -8.54 11.41 3.02
C MET A 25 -8.63 12.90 3.36
N ARG A 26 -7.53 13.57 3.74
CA ARG A 26 -7.56 15.03 3.98
C ARG A 26 -7.95 15.83 2.73
N LYS A 27 -7.64 15.33 1.54
CA LYS A 27 -8.00 15.96 0.25
C LYS A 27 -9.40 15.58 -0.23
N MET A 28 -9.89 14.40 0.15
CA MET A 28 -11.17 13.81 -0.26
C MET A 28 -12.14 13.67 0.92
N LYS A 29 -12.05 14.59 1.89
CA LYS A 29 -12.57 14.47 3.26
C LYS A 29 -14.03 14.02 3.32
N LEU A 30 -14.91 14.69 2.57
CA LEU A 30 -16.35 14.39 2.58
C LEU A 30 -16.65 12.96 2.11
N ASP A 31 -15.99 12.52 1.04
CA ASP A 31 -16.25 11.23 0.38
C ASP A 31 -15.68 10.06 1.20
N CYS A 32 -14.48 10.22 1.78
CA CYS A 32 -13.87 9.18 2.61
C CYS A 32 -14.59 8.98 3.96
N GLU A 33 -15.03 10.08 4.59
CA GLU A 33 -15.77 10.03 5.87
C GLU A 33 -17.15 9.39 5.68
N GLN A 34 -17.88 9.71 4.60
CA GLN A 34 -19.18 9.13 4.29
C GLN A 34 -19.12 7.61 4.06
N HIS A 35 -18.00 7.12 3.55
CA HIS A 35 -17.80 5.70 3.23
C HIS A 35 -17.03 4.92 4.28
N GLY A 36 -16.71 5.55 5.41
CA GLY A 36 -16.12 4.90 6.58
C GLY A 36 -14.71 4.36 6.34
N VAL A 37 -13.96 4.91 5.39
CA VAL A 37 -12.55 4.60 5.23
C VAL A 37 -11.78 5.22 6.39
N THR A 38 -10.96 4.44 7.08
CA THR A 38 -10.08 4.94 8.15
C THR A 38 -8.71 4.28 8.04
N GLU A 39 -7.65 5.00 8.41
CA GLU A 39 -6.30 4.43 8.39
C GLU A 39 -6.11 3.30 9.41
N ALA A 40 -6.98 3.18 10.42
CA ALA A 40 -6.88 2.15 11.45
C ALA A 40 -7.02 0.72 10.87
N PHE A 41 -7.69 0.59 9.72
CA PHE A 41 -7.86 -0.70 9.05
C PHE A 41 -6.59 -1.21 8.36
N PHE A 42 -5.61 -0.35 8.14
CA PHE A 42 -4.30 -0.76 7.64
C PHE A 42 -3.50 -1.33 8.80
N ASN A 43 -3.66 -2.61 9.12
CA ASN A 43 -3.00 -3.27 10.25
C ASN A 43 -2.31 -4.57 9.82
N LEU A 44 -1.62 -5.24 10.74
CA LEU A 44 -0.85 -6.47 10.44
C LEU A 44 -1.73 -7.60 9.90
N ASP A 45 -2.90 -7.80 10.50
CA ASP A 45 -3.81 -8.89 10.11
C ASP A 45 -4.36 -8.66 8.71
N ALA A 46 -4.81 -7.44 8.40
CA ALA A 46 -5.26 -7.07 7.06
C ALA A 46 -4.13 -7.16 6.04
N PHE A 47 -2.89 -6.82 6.41
CA PHE A 47 -1.73 -6.96 5.53
C PHE A 47 -1.43 -8.44 5.23
N ASP A 48 -1.43 -9.31 6.24
CA ASP A 48 -1.18 -10.74 6.07
C ASP A 48 -2.28 -11.43 5.26
N GLN A 49 -3.54 -10.98 5.40
CA GLN A 49 -4.63 -11.41 4.53
C GLN A 49 -4.44 -10.89 3.10
N SER A 50 -4.03 -9.63 2.95
CA SER A 50 -3.80 -9.01 1.63
C SER A 50 -2.72 -9.73 0.84
N LEU A 51 -1.62 -10.17 1.47
CA LEU A 51 -0.59 -10.97 0.82
C LEU A 51 -1.14 -12.25 0.16
N ARG A 52 -2.20 -12.83 0.75
CA ARG A 52 -2.82 -14.09 0.29
C ARG A 52 -3.91 -13.88 -0.75
N LEU A 53 -4.22 -12.64 -1.13
CA LEU A 53 -5.26 -12.38 -2.12
C LEU A 53 -4.84 -12.94 -3.49
N PRO A 54 -5.76 -13.55 -4.26
CA PRO A 54 -5.46 -14.05 -5.60
C PRO A 54 -4.85 -12.99 -6.52
N VAL A 55 -5.31 -11.74 -6.43
CA VAL A 55 -4.78 -10.62 -7.23
C VAL A 55 -3.30 -10.30 -6.93
N ASN A 56 -2.81 -10.62 -5.73
CA ASN A 56 -1.40 -10.44 -5.36
C ASN A 56 -0.57 -11.71 -5.58
N ALA A 57 -1.18 -12.84 -5.94
CA ALA A 57 -0.49 -14.12 -6.09
C ALA A 57 0.53 -14.08 -7.25
N GLU A 58 0.22 -13.35 -8.33
CA GLU A 58 1.11 -13.15 -9.47
C GLU A 58 2.36 -12.35 -9.08
N VAL A 59 2.21 -11.33 -8.23
CA VAL A 59 3.33 -10.52 -7.71
C VAL A 59 4.27 -11.36 -6.86
N CYS A 60 3.72 -12.24 -6.03
CA CYS A 60 4.50 -13.07 -5.13
C CYS A 60 5.02 -14.37 -5.77
N GLY A 61 4.75 -14.62 -7.06
CA GLY A 61 5.22 -15.80 -7.78
C GLY A 61 4.71 -17.14 -7.20
N ALA A 62 3.62 -17.10 -6.45
CA ALA A 62 3.20 -18.21 -5.60
C ALA A 62 2.25 -19.16 -6.34
N GLY A 63 2.80 -20.09 -7.11
CA GLY A 63 2.12 -21.33 -7.50
C GLY A 63 1.94 -22.27 -6.30
N GLY A 64 1.16 -21.86 -5.29
CA GLY A 64 0.79 -22.68 -4.14
C GLY A 64 1.61 -22.51 -2.84
N GLN A 65 2.55 -21.55 -2.76
CA GLN A 65 3.25 -21.21 -1.50
C GLN A 65 2.63 -19.99 -0.78
N GLN A 66 2.85 -19.87 0.53
CA GLN A 66 2.39 -18.72 1.31
C GLN A 66 3.16 -17.46 0.92
N ALA A 67 2.50 -16.52 0.24
CA ALA A 67 3.04 -15.21 -0.07
C ALA A 67 3.54 -14.47 1.19
N SER A 68 4.72 -13.86 1.08
CA SER A 68 5.37 -13.15 2.18
C SER A 68 5.79 -11.72 1.80
N LEU A 69 6.12 -10.91 2.82
CA LEU A 69 6.74 -9.60 2.61
C LEU A 69 8.03 -9.68 1.78
N ILE A 70 8.81 -10.75 1.94
CA ILE A 70 10.07 -10.94 1.21
C ILE A 70 9.80 -11.13 -0.28
N ASP A 71 8.76 -11.89 -0.63
CA ASP A 71 8.38 -12.14 -2.02
C ASP A 71 7.93 -10.84 -2.70
N LEU A 72 7.08 -10.06 -2.02
CA LEU A 72 6.66 -8.74 -2.48
C LEU A 72 7.88 -7.82 -2.73
N LEU A 73 8.80 -7.70 -1.76
CA LEU A 73 9.99 -6.85 -1.93
C LEU A 73 10.93 -7.38 -3.03
N THR A 74 10.99 -8.69 -3.24
CA THR A 74 11.78 -9.30 -4.30
C THR A 74 11.19 -8.99 -5.67
N ALA A 75 9.87 -9.01 -5.80
CA ALA A 75 9.18 -8.61 -7.02
C ALA A 75 9.43 -7.12 -7.33
N VAL A 76 9.29 -6.25 -6.32
CA VAL A 76 9.54 -4.80 -6.44
C VAL A 76 10.98 -4.46 -6.88
N ARG A 77 11.95 -5.31 -6.52
CA ARG A 77 13.36 -5.15 -6.95
C ARG A 77 13.57 -5.41 -8.43
N ARG A 78 12.69 -6.18 -9.07
CA ARG A 78 12.76 -6.48 -10.50
C ARG A 78 12.04 -5.41 -11.30
N ASP A 79 10.79 -5.13 -10.92
CA ASP A 79 9.91 -4.22 -11.64
C ASP A 79 8.97 -3.49 -10.67
N PRO A 80 8.39 -2.34 -11.07
CA PRO A 80 7.26 -1.75 -10.36
C PRO A 80 6.11 -2.75 -10.22
N VAL A 81 5.53 -2.84 -9.02
CA VAL A 81 4.40 -3.74 -8.75
C VAL A 81 3.20 -2.98 -8.22
N THR A 82 2.01 -3.48 -8.52
CA THR A 82 0.77 -3.03 -7.88
C THR A 82 0.38 -4.01 -6.78
N PHE A 83 0.32 -3.53 -5.54
CA PHE A 83 -0.11 -4.29 -4.37
C PHE A 83 -1.52 -3.89 -3.96
N HIS A 84 -2.43 -4.86 -3.89
CA HIS A 84 -3.80 -4.65 -3.43
C HIS A 84 -3.90 -4.92 -1.92
N PHE A 85 -4.23 -3.89 -1.15
CA PHE A 85 -4.51 -3.98 0.28
C PHE A 85 -6.02 -4.08 0.47
N ALA A 86 -6.51 -5.16 1.08
CA ALA A 86 -7.93 -5.34 1.39
C ALA A 86 -8.17 -5.40 2.90
N TRP A 87 -9.32 -4.88 3.34
CA TRP A 87 -9.77 -4.98 4.71
C TRP A 87 -11.30 -5.15 4.77
N THR A 88 -11.75 -5.91 5.75
CA THR A 88 -13.17 -6.10 6.03
C THR A 88 -13.63 -5.15 7.12
N ARG A 89 -14.70 -4.40 6.85
CA ARG A 89 -15.45 -3.70 7.90
C ARG A 89 -16.51 -4.66 8.45
N HIS A 90 -16.73 -4.65 9.77
CA HIS A 90 -17.89 -5.31 10.34
C HIS A 90 -19.17 -4.72 9.71
N ALA A 91 -20.00 -5.58 9.11
CA ALA A 91 -21.28 -5.27 8.43
C ALA A 91 -21.26 -4.82 6.95
N VAL A 92 -20.16 -4.98 6.20
CA VAL A 92 -20.16 -4.75 4.73
C VAL A 92 -19.84 -6.05 3.98
N ALA A 93 -20.68 -6.42 3.00
CA ALA A 93 -20.55 -7.65 2.22
C ALA A 93 -19.36 -7.65 1.23
N THR A 94 -18.92 -6.47 0.80
CA THR A 94 -17.77 -6.30 -0.10
C THR A 94 -16.57 -5.80 0.71
N PRO A 95 -15.39 -6.46 0.65
CA PRO A 95 -14.19 -5.96 1.30
C PRO A 95 -13.80 -4.61 0.68
N HIS A 96 -13.42 -3.66 1.53
CA HIS A 96 -12.81 -2.43 1.05
C HIS A 96 -11.38 -2.75 0.59
N SER A 97 -10.91 -2.02 -0.42
CA SER A 97 -9.54 -2.20 -0.91
C SER A 97 -8.88 -0.91 -1.34
N ALA A 98 -7.56 -0.92 -1.35
CA ALA A 98 -6.73 0.11 -1.93
C ALA A 98 -5.65 -0.54 -2.80
N ALA A 99 -5.28 0.09 -3.90
CA ALA A 99 -4.16 -0.34 -4.71
C ALA A 99 -2.99 0.62 -4.53
N PHE A 100 -1.81 0.08 -4.30
CA PHE A 100 -0.57 0.85 -4.16
C PHE A 100 0.42 0.41 -5.22
N GLU A 101 1.06 1.36 -5.89
CA GLU A 101 2.26 1.06 -6.66
C GLU A 101 3.47 1.11 -5.73
N MET A 102 4.34 0.12 -5.86
CA MET A 102 5.60 0.01 -5.15
C MET A 102 6.72 -0.13 -6.17
N PHE A 103 7.73 0.73 -6.11
CA PHE A 103 8.89 0.65 -7.00
C PHE A 103 10.17 1.12 -6.31
N LEU A 104 11.30 0.53 -6.71
CA LEU A 104 12.61 0.92 -6.22
C LEU A 104 13.26 1.95 -7.14
N THR A 105 13.80 3.00 -6.54
CA THR A 105 14.65 3.96 -7.22
C THR A 105 16.05 3.40 -7.43
N ARG A 106 16.85 4.03 -8.30
CA ARG A 106 18.26 3.65 -8.54
C ARG A 106 19.13 3.68 -7.27
N SER A 107 18.75 4.47 -6.27
CA SER A 107 19.45 4.55 -4.98
C SER A 107 19.00 3.47 -3.98
N GLY A 108 18.06 2.58 -4.35
CA GLY A 108 17.52 1.56 -3.46
C GLY A 108 16.46 2.05 -2.49
N ALA A 109 15.95 3.28 -2.66
CA ALA A 109 14.80 3.77 -1.91
C ALA A 109 13.49 3.26 -2.56
N LEU A 110 12.67 2.59 -1.76
CA LEU A 110 11.34 2.12 -2.09
C LEU A 110 10.35 3.29 -2.01
N LYS A 111 9.68 3.57 -3.12
CA LYS A 111 8.59 4.54 -3.19
C LYS A 111 7.25 3.80 -3.13
N VAL A 112 6.32 4.38 -2.38
CA VAL A 112 4.94 3.90 -2.27
C VAL A 112 4.00 4.99 -2.77
N ARG A 113 3.12 4.64 -3.71
CA ARG A 113 2.16 5.55 -4.34
C ARG A 113 0.75 4.96 -4.25
N LEU A 114 -0.22 5.74 -3.80
CA LEU A 114 -1.63 5.33 -3.87
C LEU A 114 -2.11 5.40 -5.32
N LEU A 115 -2.58 4.29 -5.85
CA LEU A 115 -3.24 4.23 -7.16
C LEU A 115 -4.74 4.40 -7.01
N TRP A 116 -5.36 3.70 -6.06
CA TRP A 116 -6.81 3.70 -5.88
C TRP A 116 -7.19 3.42 -4.43
N LEU A 117 -8.34 3.97 -4.01
CA LEU A 117 -8.95 3.78 -2.70
C LEU A 117 -10.44 3.49 -2.90
N ALA A 118 -10.95 2.38 -2.37
CA ALA A 118 -12.33 1.95 -2.53
C ALA A 118 -13.30 2.91 -1.83
N LEU A 119 -13.85 3.82 -2.62
CA LEU A 119 -15.12 4.48 -2.36
C LEU A 119 -16.22 3.67 -3.10
N PRO A 120 -17.41 3.49 -2.51
CA PRO A 120 -18.60 3.01 -3.22
C PRO A 120 -18.84 3.88 -4.45
N ASP A 121 -19.26 3.23 -5.53
CA ASP A 121 -19.15 3.69 -6.91
C ASP A 121 -17.70 3.75 -7.38
N MET A 122 -17.37 2.92 -8.37
CA MET A 122 -16.04 2.79 -8.93
C MET A 122 -15.54 4.14 -9.45
N PHE A 123 -14.90 4.93 -8.61
CA PHE A 123 -14.10 6.06 -9.03
C PHE A 123 -12.73 5.51 -9.41
N PRO A 124 -12.43 5.29 -10.71
CA PRO A 124 -11.07 4.99 -11.13
C PRO A 124 -10.22 6.21 -10.78
N VAL A 125 -9.46 6.12 -9.71
CA VAL A 125 -8.35 7.04 -9.50
C VAL A 125 -7.32 6.65 -10.56
N SER A 126 -7.37 7.34 -11.70
CA SER A 126 -6.50 7.11 -12.85
C SER A 126 -5.03 7.03 -12.43
N PRO A 127 -4.19 6.21 -13.09
CA PRO A 127 -2.76 6.04 -12.78
C PRO A 127 -1.93 7.35 -12.87
N ARG A 128 -2.51 8.42 -13.41
CA ARG A 128 -2.04 9.80 -13.24
C ARG A 128 -3.01 10.47 -12.29
N ILE A 129 -2.72 10.30 -11.01
CA ILE A 129 -3.62 10.51 -9.88
C ILE A 129 -4.55 11.71 -10.09
N GLY A 130 -5.83 11.39 -10.29
CA GLY A 130 -6.97 12.30 -10.24
C GLY A 130 -7.53 12.71 -11.61
N ILE A 131 -8.57 11.99 -12.01
CA ILE A 131 -9.80 12.67 -12.39
C ILE A 131 -10.87 12.01 -11.52
N ILE A 132 -11.23 12.66 -10.42
CA ILE A 132 -12.59 12.53 -9.90
C ILE A 132 -13.38 13.49 -10.78
N ASP A 133 -14.44 13.01 -11.41
CA ASP A 133 -15.25 13.77 -12.38
C ASP A 133 -15.36 15.27 -12.02
N GLY A 134 -14.74 16.14 -12.83
CA GLY A 134 -14.70 17.60 -12.63
C GLY A 134 -13.69 18.19 -11.62
N ARG A 135 -12.79 17.42 -10.99
CA ARG A 135 -11.78 17.92 -10.02
C ARG A 135 -10.34 17.71 -10.51
N ALA A 136 -9.47 18.67 -10.18
CA ALA A 136 -8.06 18.67 -10.58
C ALA A 136 -7.31 17.41 -10.10
N PRO A 137 -6.36 16.88 -10.89
CA PRO A 137 -5.53 15.76 -10.50
C PRO A 137 -4.84 15.98 -9.15
N LEU A 138 -4.84 14.97 -8.28
CA LEU A 138 -4.00 14.96 -7.10
C LEU A 138 -2.55 14.86 -7.61
N LYS A 139 -1.86 15.99 -7.74
CA LYS A 139 -0.45 16.04 -8.15
C LYS A 139 0.34 14.94 -7.43
N GLU A 140 0.91 14.01 -8.21
CA GLU A 140 1.69 12.83 -7.82
C GLU A 140 1.81 12.60 -6.31
N ALA A 141 0.80 11.90 -5.80
CA ALA A 141 0.68 11.31 -4.49
C ALA A 141 1.71 10.17 -4.24
N VAL A 142 2.99 10.46 -4.45
CA VAL A 142 4.14 9.72 -3.92
C VAL A 142 4.39 10.26 -2.53
N PHE A 143 4.05 9.50 -1.50
CA PHE A 143 3.92 10.07 -0.16
C PHE A 143 5.04 9.68 0.79
N ASP A 144 5.60 8.49 0.65
CA ASP A 144 6.65 8.00 1.54
C ASP A 144 7.76 7.30 0.75
N LEU A 145 9.00 7.63 1.12
CA LEU A 145 10.22 6.96 0.72
C LEU A 145 10.68 6.07 1.88
N LEU A 146 11.03 4.84 1.57
CA LEU A 146 11.49 3.85 2.54
C LEU A 146 12.86 3.31 2.08
N GLN A 147 13.80 3.15 3.00
CA GLN A 147 15.06 2.48 2.67
C GLN A 147 14.89 0.97 2.82
N VAL A 148 15.22 0.22 1.77
CA VAL A 148 15.31 -1.24 1.83
C VAL A 148 16.77 -1.63 1.94
N ARG A 149 17.12 -2.34 3.02
CA ARG A 149 18.48 -2.84 3.26
C ARG A 149 18.74 -4.17 2.56
N SER A 150 20.02 -4.51 2.39
CA SER A 150 20.45 -5.78 1.79
C SER A 150 19.96 -6.99 2.57
N ASP A 151 19.85 -6.86 3.89
CA ASP A 151 19.30 -7.87 4.81
C ASP A 151 17.75 -7.96 4.82
N GLY A 152 17.07 -7.14 4.01
CA GLY A 152 15.61 -7.15 3.87
C GLY A 152 14.87 -6.30 4.90
N ARG A 153 15.56 -5.56 5.78
CA ARG A 153 14.92 -4.59 6.67
C ARG A 153 14.40 -3.37 5.90
N ILE A 154 13.26 -2.85 6.37
CA ILE A 154 12.66 -1.60 5.90
C ILE A 154 12.74 -0.54 6.98
N GLU A 155 13.34 0.60 6.66
CA GLU A 155 13.49 1.76 7.55
C GLU A 155 12.81 2.99 6.90
N VAL A 156 12.24 3.87 7.73
CA VAL A 156 11.67 5.14 7.26
C VAL A 156 12.83 6.01 6.74
N PHE A 157 12.72 6.52 5.52
CA PHE A 157 13.69 7.48 4.99
C PHE A 157 13.51 8.81 5.74
N PRO A 158 14.54 9.28 6.45
CA PRO A 158 15.53 10.15 5.83
C PRO A 158 16.94 9.57 6.00
N ASP A 159 17.94 10.08 5.26
CA ASP A 159 19.21 10.28 5.96
C ASP A 159 19.09 11.66 6.61
N PRO A 160 18.89 11.76 7.94
CA PRO A 160 19.06 13.03 8.61
C PRO A 160 20.56 13.34 8.55
N ALA A 161 20.92 14.38 7.80
CA ALA A 161 22.19 15.04 8.01
C ALA A 161 22.29 15.56 9.45
#